data_AF-A0A0R0IRD5-F1
#
_entry.id   AF-A0A0R0IRD5-F1
#
_cell.length_a   1.000
_cell.length_b   1.000
_cell.length_c   1.000
_cell.angle_alpha   90.00
_cell.angle_beta   90.00
_cell.angle_gamma   90.00
#
_symmetry.space_group_name_H-M   'P 1'
#
loop_
_entity.id
_entity.type
_entity.pdbx_description
1 polymer ?
#
loop_
_entity_poly.entity_id
_entity_poly.type
_entity_poly.pdbx_seq_one_letter_code
_entity_poly.pdbx_strand_id
1 'polypeptide(L)'
;MSTNVDLKDYQTIQSVFSAGIENGVRKRPCEFDSLTALQLINQGDVTFHPYAALINNIRQLRPHSWNVSFVHTLREGNLCVDAIAKLGSSTTHASTTDILNNSPQQMLFLVLTDSLGVIYTRF
;
A
#
# COMPACT_ATOMS: atom_id res chain seq x y z
N MET A 1 5.43 22.82 8.36
CA MET A 1 5.86 21.68 9.20
C MET A 1 6.09 20.53 8.22
N SER A 2 7.36 20.25 7.88
CA SER A 2 7.71 19.23 6.88
C SER A 2 7.42 17.86 7.46
N THR A 3 6.24 17.31 7.17
CA THR A 3 5.84 15.98 7.61
C THR A 3 6.61 14.95 6.78
N ASN A 4 7.43 14.15 7.46
CA ASN A 4 8.36 13.19 6.90
C ASN A 4 7.62 12.02 6.21
N VAL A 5 7.10 12.27 5.02
CA VAL A 5 6.59 11.23 4.12
C VAL A 5 7.71 10.91 3.15
N ASP A 6 8.17 9.67 3.19
CA ASP A 6 9.28 9.22 2.36
C ASP A 6 8.81 9.08 0.90
N LEU A 7 9.73 9.32 -0.04
CA LEU A 7 9.50 9.07 -1.48
C LEU A 7 8.94 7.66 -1.74
N LYS A 8 9.37 6.68 -0.95
CA LYS A 8 8.96 5.28 -1.04
C LYS A 8 7.45 5.11 -0.87
N ASP A 9 6.79 5.95 -0.07
CA ASP A 9 5.36 5.84 0.21
C ASP A 9 4.57 6.21 -1.05
N TYR A 10 4.94 7.31 -1.70
CA TYR A 10 4.34 7.74 -2.97
C TYR A 10 4.60 6.74 -4.10
N GLN A 11 5.81 6.21 -4.18
CA GLN A 11 6.15 5.18 -5.18
C GLN A 11 5.36 3.89 -4.96
N THR A 12 5.20 3.47 -3.71
CA THR A 12 4.39 2.30 -3.35
C THR A 12 2.93 2.50 -3.75
N ILE A 13 2.36 3.67 -3.41
CA ILE A 13 0.98 4.03 -3.79
C ILE A 13 0.85 4.01 -5.32
N GLN A 14 1.77 4.66 -6.03
CA GLN A 14 1.72 4.69 -7.50
C GLN A 14 1.80 3.28 -8.11
N SER A 15 2.70 2.43 -7.61
CA SER A 15 2.88 1.08 -8.11
C SER A 15 1.64 0.20 -7.88
N VAL A 16 1.06 0.26 -6.67
CA VAL A 16 -0.18 -0.45 -6.34
C VAL A 16 -1.33 -0.01 -7.26
N PHE A 17 -1.41 1.29 -7.57
CA PHE A 17 -2.38 1.80 -8.52
C PHE A 17 -2.14 1.26 -9.93
N SER A 18 -0.92 1.38 -10.48
CA SER A 18 -0.63 0.87 -11.82
C SER A 18 -0.94 -0.63 -11.95
N ALA A 19 -0.52 -1.41 -10.95
CA ALA A 19 -0.76 -2.85 -10.92
C ALA A 19 -2.26 -3.19 -10.87
N GLY A 20 -3.04 -2.48 -10.06
CA GLY A 20 -4.48 -2.70 -10.06
C GLY A 20 -5.13 -2.37 -11.40
N ILE A 21 -4.64 -1.35 -12.15
CA ILE A 21 -5.20 -0.92 -13.44
C ILE A 21 -4.98 -2.03 -14.46
N GLU A 22 -3.74 -2.51 -14.53
CA GLU A 22 -3.34 -3.62 -15.40
C GLU A 22 -4.15 -4.90 -15.10
N ASN A 23 -4.52 -5.12 -13.84
CA ASN A 23 -5.27 -6.31 -13.41
C ASN A 23 -6.79 -6.11 -13.41
N GLY A 24 -7.30 -4.95 -13.84
CA GLY A 24 -8.74 -4.69 -13.96
C GLY A 24 -9.50 -4.66 -12.62
N VAL A 25 -8.82 -4.32 -11.51
CA VAL A 25 -9.44 -4.19 -10.20
C VAL A 25 -10.29 -2.90 -10.16
N ARG A 26 -11.62 -3.04 -10.17
CA ARG A 26 -12.52 -1.87 -10.34
C ARG A 26 -12.95 -1.18 -9.04
N LYS A 27 -13.10 -1.93 -7.94
CA LYS A 27 -13.70 -1.44 -6.70
C LYS A 27 -13.11 -2.15 -5.48
N ARG A 28 -11.95 -1.71 -5.02
CA ARG A 28 -11.46 -2.10 -3.69
C ARG A 28 -10.93 -0.89 -2.92
N PRO A 29 -11.18 -0.82 -1.60
CA PRO A 29 -10.46 0.09 -0.75
C PRO A 29 -8.96 -0.26 -0.80
N CYS A 30 -8.12 0.77 -0.89
CA CYS A 30 -6.68 0.61 -0.74
C CYS A 30 -6.30 1.19 0.62
N GLU A 31 -5.68 0.36 1.45
CA GLU A 31 -5.27 0.71 2.80
C GLU A 31 -3.82 1.18 2.79
N PHE A 32 -3.56 2.33 3.41
CA PHE A 32 -2.22 2.90 3.53
C PHE A 32 -1.98 3.37 4.96
N ASP A 33 -0.77 3.17 5.46
CA ASP A 33 -0.37 3.51 6.83
C ASP A 33 0.11 4.97 6.98
N SER A 34 0.35 5.68 5.87
CA SER A 34 0.76 7.09 5.89
C SER A 34 -0.45 8.03 5.79
N LEU A 35 -1.01 8.42 6.94
CA LEU A 35 -2.11 9.40 7.01
C LEU A 35 -1.76 10.70 6.27
N THR A 36 -0.53 11.18 6.43
CA THR A 36 -0.04 12.40 5.79
C THR A 36 -0.01 12.27 4.27
N ALA A 37 0.49 11.15 3.73
CA ALA A 37 0.48 10.91 2.29
C ALA A 37 -0.96 10.94 1.75
N LEU A 38 -1.89 10.31 2.47
CA LEU A 38 -3.31 10.32 2.10
C LEU A 38 -3.94 11.71 2.15
N GLN A 39 -3.64 12.51 3.18
CA GLN A 39 -4.10 13.90 3.27
C GLN A 39 -3.58 14.72 2.09
N LEU A 40 -2.30 14.56 1.75
CA LEU A 40 -1.68 15.24 0.61
C LEU A 40 -2.29 14.78 -0.72
N ILE A 41 -2.56 13.49 -0.91
CA ILE A 41 -3.20 12.97 -2.14
C ILE A 41 -4.65 13.44 -2.26
N ASN A 42 -5.41 13.44 -1.17
CA ASN A 42 -6.85 13.73 -1.20
C ASN A 42 -7.13 15.22 -1.38
N GLN A 43 -6.52 16.09 -0.55
CA GLN A 43 -6.88 17.51 -0.48
C GLN A 43 -5.67 18.45 -0.29
N GLY A 44 -4.46 17.94 -0.11
CA GLY A 44 -3.30 18.79 0.18
C GLY A 44 -2.92 19.70 -0.97
N ASP A 45 -2.59 20.95 -0.66
CA ASP A 45 -1.86 21.80 -1.59
C ASP A 45 -0.43 21.28 -1.72
N VAL A 46 -0.06 20.88 -2.94
CA VAL A 46 1.26 20.31 -3.26
C VAL A 46 2.12 21.28 -4.05
N THR A 47 1.71 22.54 -4.20
CA THR A 47 2.39 23.54 -5.06
C THR A 47 3.89 23.65 -4.77
N PHE A 48 4.28 23.57 -3.50
CA PHE A 48 5.69 23.66 -3.05
C PHE A 48 6.22 22.33 -2.49
N HIS A 49 5.52 21.22 -2.72
CA HIS A 49 5.94 19.91 -2.22
C HIS A 49 7.00 19.30 -3.14
N PRO A 50 8.12 18.74 -2.63
CA PRO A 50 9.18 18.16 -3.47
C PRO A 50 8.68 17.02 -4.37
N TYR A 51 7.62 16.33 -3.94
CA TYR A 51 7.00 15.23 -4.69
C TYR A 51 5.67 15.61 -5.36
N ALA A 52 5.43 16.91 -5.63
CA ALA A 52 4.20 17.39 -6.23
C ALA A 52 3.80 16.63 -7.51
N ALA A 53 4.78 16.35 -8.38
CA ALA A 53 4.56 15.61 -9.62
C ALA A 53 4.02 14.19 -9.37
N LEU A 54 4.60 13.46 -8.41
CA LEU A 54 4.14 12.12 -8.04
C LEU A 54 2.73 12.15 -7.46
N ILE A 55 2.45 13.11 -6.57
CA ILE A 55 1.13 13.25 -5.97
C ILE A 55 0.10 13.56 -7.06
N ASN A 56 0.42 14.46 -7.99
CA ASN A 56 -0.47 14.79 -9.12
C ASN A 56 -0.69 13.59 -10.05
N ASN A 57 0.35 12.77 -10.31
CA ASN A 57 0.18 11.52 -11.06
C ASN A 57 -0.80 10.57 -10.35
N ILE A 58 -0.66 10.35 -9.04
CA ILE A 58 -1.59 9.52 -8.26
C ILE A 58 -3.02 10.09 -8.33
N ARG A 59 -3.17 11.42 -8.26
CA ARG A 59 -4.48 12.09 -8.40
C ARG A 59 -5.12 11.85 -9.76
N GLN A 60 -4.33 11.80 -10.84
CA GLN A 60 -4.81 11.52 -12.19
C GLN A 60 -5.22 10.06 -12.40
N LEU A 61 -4.66 9.13 -11.63
CA LEU A 61 -5.08 7.72 -11.64
C LEU A 61 -6.42 7.51 -10.93
N ARG A 62 -6.82 8.42 -10.02
CA ARG A 62 -8.07 8.35 -9.25
C ARG A 62 -9.37 8.34 -10.09
N PRO A 63 -9.58 9.25 -11.07
CA PRO A 63 -10.83 9.28 -11.85
C PRO A 63 -11.00 8.09 -12.81
N HIS A 64 -9.98 7.25 -13.01
CA HIS A 64 -10.09 6.09 -13.89
C HIS A 64 -10.98 5.01 -13.26
N SER A 65 -12.30 5.16 -13.31
CA SER A 65 -13.31 4.11 -13.03
C SER A 65 -13.23 3.41 -11.67
N TRP A 66 -12.36 3.88 -10.78
CA TRP A 66 -12.02 3.22 -9.55
C TRP A 66 -12.64 3.97 -8.40
N ASN A 67 -13.60 3.33 -7.73
CA ASN A 67 -14.06 3.83 -6.45
C ASN A 67 -13.04 3.39 -5.38
N VAL A 68 -11.81 3.95 -5.44
CA VAL A 68 -10.79 3.71 -4.40
C VAL A 68 -11.12 4.62 -3.23
N SER A 69 -11.55 4.03 -2.13
CA SER A 69 -11.53 4.71 -0.84
C SER A 69 -10.16 4.48 -0.19
N PHE A 70 -9.50 5.59 0.14
CA PHE A 70 -8.29 5.56 0.95
C PHE A 70 -8.69 5.40 2.40
N VAL A 71 -8.32 4.27 3.00
CA VAL A 71 -8.52 4.04 4.43
C VAL A 71 -7.16 4.07 5.09
N HIS A 72 -7.02 4.94 6.07
CA HIS A 72 -5.87 4.91 6.95
C HIS A 72 -6.09 3.81 7.99
N THR A 73 -5.32 2.74 7.89
CA THR A 73 -5.31 1.65 8.87
C THR A 73 -3.95 1.67 9.54
N LEU A 74 -3.93 1.66 10.88
CA LEU A 74 -2.68 1.40 11.60
C LEU A 74 -2.23 0.00 11.22
N ARG A 75 -0.94 -0.18 10.92
CA ARG A 75 -0.38 -1.48 10.56
C ARG A 75 -0.44 -2.42 11.77
N GLU A 76 -1.58 -3.08 11.98
CA GLU A 76 -1.72 -4.11 13.00
C GLU A 76 -0.63 -5.15 12.76
N GLY A 77 -0.06 -5.65 13.85
CA GLY A 77 0.93 -6.72 13.83
C GLY A 77 0.26 -8.01 13.39
N ASN A 78 0.04 -8.12 12.09
CA ASN A 78 -0.53 -9.28 11.44
C ASN A 78 0.62 -10.06 10.78
N LEU A 79 0.84 -11.28 11.27
CA LEU A 79 1.92 -12.19 10.93
C LEU A 79 1.85 -12.54 9.44
N CYS A 80 0.65 -12.61 8.88
CA CYS A 80 0.43 -12.79 7.46
C CYS A 80 0.96 -11.61 6.64
N VAL A 81 0.64 -10.37 7.02
CA VAL A 81 1.11 -9.16 6.33
C VAL A 81 2.64 -9.05 6.41
N ASP A 82 3.23 -9.36 7.58
CA ASP A 82 4.69 -9.33 7.75
C ASP A 82 5.39 -10.41 6.92
N ALA A 83 4.81 -11.61 6.80
CA ALA A 83 5.35 -12.67 5.96
C ALA A 83 5.31 -12.30 4.46
N ILE A 84 4.21 -11.70 3.99
CA ILE A 84 4.11 -11.21 2.61
C ILE A 84 5.12 -10.08 2.37
N ALA A 85 5.28 -9.15 3.33
CA ALA A 85 6.27 -8.09 3.23
C ALA A 85 7.70 -8.64 3.14
N LYS A 86 8.02 -9.68 3.93
CA LYS A 86 9.32 -10.37 3.84
C LYS A 86 9.52 -11.06 2.49
N LEU A 87 8.51 -11.76 1.98
CA LEU A 87 8.54 -12.38 0.64
C LEU A 87 8.82 -11.34 -0.45
N GLY A 88 8.13 -10.20 -0.40
CA GLY A 88 8.36 -9.08 -1.32
C GLY A 88 9.78 -8.52 -1.21
N SER A 89 10.31 -8.34 0.01
CA SER A 89 11.67 -7.84 0.22
C SER A 89 12.77 -8.81 -0.25
N SER A 90 12.50 -10.12 -0.23
CA SER A 90 13.42 -11.15 -0.73
C SER A 90 13.40 -11.30 -2.25
N THR A 91 12.41 -10.72 -2.91
CA THR A 91 12.32 -10.78 -4.37
C THR A 91 13.30 -9.78 -4.96
N THR A 92 14.34 -10.29 -5.65
CA THR A 92 15.42 -9.50 -6.27
C THR A 92 14.90 -8.38 -7.19
N HIS A 93 13.68 -8.51 -7.69
CA HIS A 93 13.00 -7.51 -8.51
C HIS A 93 12.24 -6.51 -7.64
N ALA A 94 12.98 -5.62 -6.98
CA ALA A 94 12.43 -4.56 -6.11
C ALA A 94 11.48 -3.55 -6.80
N SER A 95 11.20 -3.71 -8.09
CA SER A 95 10.43 -2.77 -8.90
C SER A 95 9.10 -3.33 -9.43
N THR A 96 8.82 -4.63 -9.24
CA THR A 96 7.53 -5.21 -9.62
C THR A 96 6.70 -5.44 -8.36
N THR A 97 5.54 -4.76 -8.29
CA THR A 97 4.44 -5.16 -7.42
C THR A 97 3.97 -6.52 -7.87
N ASP A 98 4.50 -7.56 -7.25
CA ASP A 98 4.08 -8.93 -7.53
C ASP A 98 2.73 -9.19 -6.87
N ILE A 99 1.70 -9.35 -7.71
CA ILE A 99 0.38 -9.75 -7.24
C ILE A 99 0.40 -11.27 -7.05
N LEU A 100 0.27 -11.71 -5.81
CA LEU A 100 0.05 -13.11 -5.49
C LEU A 100 -1.35 -13.55 -5.92
N ASN A 101 -1.44 -14.10 -7.14
CA ASN A 101 -2.68 -14.65 -7.70
C ASN A 101 -3.23 -15.84 -6.91
N ASN A 102 -2.36 -16.58 -6.23
CA ASN A 102 -2.73 -17.69 -5.35
C ASN A 102 -2.21 -17.41 -3.94
N SER A 103 -3.07 -17.56 -2.94
CA SER A 103 -2.63 -17.53 -1.54
C SER A 103 -1.59 -18.64 -1.34
N PRO A 104 -0.36 -18.34 -0.92
CA PRO A 104 0.60 -19.36 -0.51
C PRO A 104 -0.06 -20.24 0.54
N GLN A 105 0.11 -21.56 0.47
CA GLN A 105 -0.51 -22.44 1.48
C GLN A 105 -0.06 -22.07 2.90
N GLN A 106 1.15 -21.51 3.04
CA GLN A 106 1.65 -21.01 4.33
C GLN A 106 0.82 -19.83 4.86
N MET A 107 0.19 -19.02 4.00
CA MET A 107 -0.67 -17.91 4.46
C MET A 107 -1.86 -18.38 5.28
N LEU A 108 -2.40 -19.58 5.02
CA LEU A 108 -3.56 -20.07 5.77
C LEU A 108 -3.25 -20.16 7.27
N PHE A 109 -2.08 -20.68 7.62
CA PHE A 109 -1.63 -20.75 9.01
C PHE A 109 -1.41 -19.37 9.61
N LEU A 110 -0.82 -18.45 8.84
CA LEU A 110 -0.56 -17.09 9.29
C LEU A 110 -1.85 -16.31 9.57
N VAL A 111 -2.81 -16.39 8.64
CA VAL A 111 -4.14 -15.79 8.81
C VAL A 111 -4.86 -16.38 10.03
N LEU A 112 -4.74 -17.70 10.24
CA LEU A 112 -5.29 -18.34 11.45
C LEU A 112 -4.62 -17.80 12.71
N THR A 113 -3.29 -17.68 12.76
CA THR A 113 -2.60 -17.13 13.93
C THR A 113 -3.00 -15.68 14.22
N ASP A 114 -3.23 -14.88 13.18
CA ASP A 114 -3.71 -13.51 13.34
C ASP A 114 -5.15 -13.46 13.83
N SER A 115 -6.01 -14.33 13.30
CA SER A 115 -7.40 -14.43 13.76
C SER A 115 -7.53 -14.93 15.20
N LEU A 116 -6.55 -15.71 15.67
CA LEU A 116 -6.45 -16.16 17.05
C LEU A 116 -5.82 -15.11 17.98
N GLY A 117 -5.33 -13.99 17.45
CA GLY A 117 -4.70 -12.92 18.22
C GLY A 117 -3.37 -13.34 18.86
N VAL A 118 -2.63 -14.25 18.23
CA VAL A 118 -1.33 -14.70 18.76
C VAL A 118 -0.34 -13.53 18.74
N ILE A 119 0.09 -13.10 19.93
CA ILE A 119 1.05 -12.00 20.08
C ILE A 119 2.44 -12.49 19.67
N TYR A 120 3.10 -11.77 18.78
CA TYR A 120 4.49 -12.04 18.38
C TYR A 120 5.31 -10.75 18.35
N THR A 121 6.62 -10.86 18.60
CA THR A 121 7.56 -9.73 18.55
C THR A 121 8.04 -9.50 17.12
N ARG A 122 7.92 -8.27 16.62
CA ARG A 122 8.66 -7.83 15.42
C ARG A 122 10.14 -7.69 15.77
N PHE A 123 11.00 -8.41 15.04
CA PHE A 123 12.43 -8.14 14.93
C PHE A 123 12.69 -7.48 13.58
#